data_AF-A0A0A1XBT9-F1
#
_entry.id   AF-A0A0A1XBT9-F1
#
_cell.length_a   1.000
_cell.length_b   1.000
_cell.length_c   1.000
_cell.angle_alpha   90.00
_cell.angle_beta   90.00
_cell.angle_gamma   90.00
#
_symmetry.space_group_name_H-M   'P 1'
#
loop_
_entity.id
_entity.type
_entity.pdbx_description
1 polymer ?
#
loop_
_entity_poly.entity_id
_entity_poly.type
_entity_poly.pdbx_seq_one_letter_code
_entity_poly.pdbx_strand_id
1 'polypeptide(L)'
;PQIIDHVTQQMKLFPEIATAIAYQLCANSLWTLYDETYVDIERGDYRRLPELHNLSCALKALCTTDAKEGAERLRLACGGHGYLTSSNMNWITSFIAAACSYEGENTVL
;
A
#
# COMPACT_ATOMS: atom_id res chain seq x y z
N PRO A 1 -21.17 -4.37 -24.62
CA PRO A 1 -20.78 -4.07 -23.22
C PRO A 1 -19.37 -4.57 -22.94
N GLN A 2 -18.50 -3.68 -22.45
CA GLN A 2 -17.18 -4.05 -21.95
C GLN A 2 -17.33 -4.62 -20.54
N ILE A 3 -16.38 -5.44 -20.08
CA ILE A 3 -16.47 -6.06 -18.74
C ILE A 3 -16.51 -5.01 -17.61
N ILE A 4 -15.95 -3.82 -17.84
CA ILE A 4 -15.92 -2.70 -16.89
C ILE A 4 -17.30 -2.05 -16.70
N ASP A 5 -18.27 -2.32 -17.59
CA ASP A 5 -19.63 -1.81 -17.48
C ASP A 5 -20.42 -2.54 -16.36
N HIS A 6 -19.93 -3.68 -15.87
CA HIS A 6 -20.54 -4.40 -14.76
C HIS A 6 -20.16 -3.77 -13.42
N VAL A 7 -21.15 -3.44 -12.58
CA VAL A 7 -20.93 -2.91 -11.21
C VAL A 7 -20.03 -3.82 -10.39
N THR A 8 -20.13 -5.14 -10.56
CA THR A 8 -19.26 -6.11 -9.88
C THR A 8 -17.79 -5.99 -10.29
N GLN A 9 -17.49 -5.58 -11.52
CA GLN A 9 -16.13 -5.31 -11.98
C GLN A 9 -15.64 -3.94 -11.50
N GLN A 10 -16.52 -2.93 -11.51
CA GLN A 10 -16.22 -1.59 -10.98
C GLN A 10 -15.86 -1.65 -9.50
N MET A 11 -16.58 -2.44 -8.71
CA MET A 11 -16.31 -2.66 -7.28
C MET A 11 -15.01 -3.42 -6.99
N LYS A 12 -14.38 -4.05 -8.00
CA LYS A 12 -13.04 -4.63 -7.86
C LYS A 12 -11.93 -3.65 -8.22
N LEU A 13 -12.19 -2.70 -9.12
CA LEU A 13 -11.16 -1.85 -9.70
C LEU A 13 -11.13 -0.44 -9.09
N PHE A 14 -12.28 0.24 -9.04
CA PHE A 14 -12.33 1.64 -8.63
C PHE A 14 -11.97 1.87 -7.16
N PRO A 15 -12.35 0.98 -6.21
CA PRO A 15 -11.85 1.09 -4.84
C PRO A 15 -10.33 1.00 -4.76
N GLU A 16 -9.69 0.11 -5.53
CA GLU A 16 -8.22 -0.04 -5.51
C GLU A 16 -7.51 1.20 -6.06
N ILE A 17 -8.07 1.84 -7.09
CA ILE A 17 -7.56 3.12 -7.61
C ILE A 17 -7.66 4.21 -6.53
N ALA A 18 -8.81 4.29 -5.85
CA ALA A 18 -9.01 5.27 -4.78
C ALA A 18 -8.05 5.01 -3.60
N THR A 19 -7.88 3.76 -3.19
CA THR A 19 -6.94 3.32 -2.14
C THR A 19 -5.50 3.68 -2.50
N ALA A 20 -5.07 3.45 -3.75
CA ALA A 20 -3.74 3.82 -4.20
C ALA A 20 -3.48 5.34 -4.09
N ILE A 21 -4.46 6.16 -4.50
CA ILE A 21 -4.37 7.62 -4.38
C ILE A 21 -4.33 8.03 -2.90
N ALA A 22 -5.19 7.46 -2.07
CA ALA A 22 -5.24 7.75 -0.64
C ALA A 22 -3.90 7.45 0.04
N TYR A 23 -3.31 6.28 -0.22
CA TYR A 23 -2.01 5.94 0.33
C TYR A 23 -0.88 6.82 -0.19
N GLN A 24 -0.91 7.25 -1.45
CA GLN A 24 0.07 8.21 -1.96
C GLN A 24 0.01 9.54 -1.20
N LEU A 25 -1.20 10.04 -0.91
CA LEU A 25 -1.38 11.26 -0.13
C LEU A 25 -0.91 11.06 1.33
N CYS A 26 -1.27 9.95 1.97
CA CYS A 26 -0.80 9.62 3.31
C CYS A 26 0.73 9.52 3.38
N ALA A 27 1.37 8.90 2.38
CA ALA A 27 2.82 8.79 2.30
C ALA A 27 3.48 10.16 2.14
N ASN A 28 2.92 11.06 1.32
CA ASN A 28 3.44 12.42 1.18
C ASN A 28 3.37 13.20 2.50
N SER A 29 2.27 13.06 3.25
CA SER A 29 2.14 13.66 4.58
C SER A 29 3.14 13.08 5.57
N LEU A 30 3.36 11.75 5.55
CA LEU A 30 4.35 11.10 6.40
C LEU A 30 5.79 11.53 6.07
N TRP A 31 6.09 11.74 4.79
CA TRP A 31 7.38 12.29 4.36
C TRP A 31 7.60 13.72 4.87
N THR A 32 6.56 14.55 4.85
CA THR A 32 6.65 15.90 5.43
C THR A 32 6.91 15.82 6.94
N LEU A 33 6.21 14.93 7.65
CA LEU A 33 6.45 14.69 9.08
C LEU A 33 7.88 14.19 9.35
N TYR A 34 8.40 13.32 8.49
CA TYR A 34 9.78 12.83 8.57
C TYR A 34 10.78 13.99 8.46
N ASP A 35 10.64 14.85 7.44
CA ASP A 35 11.55 15.97 7.22
C ASP A 35 11.54 16.95 8.41
N GLU A 36 10.36 17.28 8.93
CA GLU A 36 10.23 18.15 10.10
C GLU A 36 10.82 17.51 11.35
N THR A 37 10.64 16.18 11.53
CA THR A 37 11.22 15.44 12.67
C THR A 37 12.73 15.36 12.56
N TYR A 38 13.28 15.22 11.35
CA TYR A 38 14.71 15.18 11.11
C TYR A 38 15.39 16.49 11.55
N VAL A 39 14.79 17.63 11.19
CA VAL A 39 15.28 18.96 11.62
C VAL A 39 15.26 19.12 13.15
N ASP A 40 14.25 18.58 13.82
CA ASP A 40 14.18 18.61 15.29
C ASP A 40 15.27 17.72 15.92
N ILE A 41 15.52 16.55 15.35
CA ILE A 41 16.59 15.63 15.79
C ILE A 41 17.97 16.29 15.68
N GLU A 42 18.25 17.03 14.60
CA GLU A 42 19.51 17.79 14.45
C GLU A 42 19.71 18.84 15.55
N ARG A 43 18.61 19.30 16.17
CA ARG A 43 18.62 20.24 17.30
C ARG A 43 18.62 19.54 18.67
N GLY A 44 18.65 18.21 18.68
CA GLY A 44 18.56 17.39 19.90
C GLY A 44 17.14 17.28 20.48
N ASP A 45 16.10 17.61 19.71
CA ASP A 45 14.70 17.46 20.11
C ASP A 45 14.11 16.18 19.51
N TYR A 46 13.79 15.23 20.38
CA TYR A 46 13.26 13.91 19.99
C TYR A 46 11.76 13.76 20.23
N ARG A 47 11.06 14.82 20.63
CA ARG A 47 9.65 14.72 21.07
C ARG A 47 8.70 14.20 19.99
N ARG A 48 9.00 14.45 18.71
CA ARG A 48 8.18 14.02 17.57
C ARG A 48 8.53 12.61 17.05
N LEU A 49 9.69 12.08 17.41
CA LEU A 49 10.17 10.78 16.93
C LEU A 49 9.21 9.61 17.25
N PRO A 50 8.58 9.52 18.44
CA PRO A 50 7.62 8.46 18.72
C PRO A 50 6.37 8.51 17.83
N GLU A 51 5.88 9.71 17.51
CA GLU A 51 4.73 9.89 16.62
C GLU A 51 5.07 9.47 15.18
N LEU A 52 6.21 9.94 14.67
CA LEU A 52 6.72 9.53 13.36
C LEU A 52 6.85 8.00 13.27
N HIS A 53 7.45 7.37 14.29
CA HIS A 53 7.60 5.92 14.33
C HIS A 53 6.24 5.21 14.28
N ASN A 54 5.31 5.57 15.18
CA ASN A 54 3.99 4.93 15.25
C ASN A 54 3.21 5.07 13.94
N LEU A 55 3.21 6.26 13.34
CA LEU A 55 2.52 6.51 12.07
C LEU A 55 3.18 5.76 10.92
N SER A 56 4.52 5.66 10.90
CA SER A 56 5.24 4.88 9.88
C SER A 56 4.94 3.38 9.96
N CYS A 57 4.92 2.81 11.17
CA CYS A 57 4.58 1.42 11.42
C CYS A 57 3.15 1.11 10.99
N ALA A 58 2.19 1.93 11.45
CA ALA A 58 0.78 1.76 11.09
C ALA A 58 0.54 1.91 9.58
N LEU A 59 1.13 2.94 8.94
CA LEU A 59 0.97 3.14 7.50
C LEU A 59 1.55 1.97 6.71
N LYS A 60 2.73 1.47 7.09
CA LYS A 60 3.35 0.30 6.46
C LYS A 60 2.47 -0.93 6.59
N ALA A 61 2.00 -1.25 7.80
CA ALA A 61 1.18 -2.43 8.04
C ALA A 61 -0.14 -2.39 7.23
N LEU A 62 -0.81 -1.22 7.22
CA LEU A 62 -2.05 -1.02 6.47
C LEU A 62 -1.83 -1.08 4.96
N CYS A 63 -0.92 -0.27 4.42
CA CYS A 63 -0.78 -0.14 2.96
C CYS A 63 -0.28 -1.42 2.30
N THR A 64 0.60 -2.18 2.96
CA THR A 64 1.11 -3.44 2.43
C THR A 64 0.04 -4.55 2.47
N THR A 65 -0.78 -4.58 3.53
CA THR A 65 -1.90 -5.53 3.64
C THR A 65 -2.94 -5.26 2.55
N ASP A 66 -3.41 -4.02 2.45
CA ASP A 66 -4.41 -3.61 1.47
C ASP A 66 -3.89 -3.80 0.04
N ALA A 67 -2.64 -3.44 -0.24
CA ALA A 67 -2.03 -3.65 -1.55
C ALA A 67 -1.94 -5.14 -1.92
N LYS A 68 -1.60 -6.02 -0.98
CA LYS A 68 -1.52 -7.48 -1.22
C LYS A 68 -2.89 -8.03 -1.62
N GLU A 69 -3.94 -7.65 -0.89
CA GLU A 69 -5.30 -8.10 -1.16
C GLU A 69 -5.88 -7.48 -2.43
N GLY A 70 -5.63 -6.19 -2.65
CA GLY A 70 -6.04 -5.46 -3.85
C GLY A 70 -5.39 -6.00 -5.12
N ALA A 71 -4.08 -6.29 -5.09
CA ALA A 71 -3.37 -6.87 -6.23
C ALA A 71 -3.96 -8.22 -6.65
N GLU A 72 -4.29 -9.08 -5.69
CA GLU A 72 -4.94 -10.37 -5.98
C GLU A 72 -6.36 -10.19 -6.52
N ARG A 73 -7.13 -9.23 -5.97
CA ARG A 73 -8.47 -8.88 -6.47
C ARG A 73 -8.43 -8.40 -7.92
N LEU A 74 -7.46 -7.55 -8.27
CA LEU A 74 -7.24 -7.06 -9.64
C LEU A 74 -6.80 -8.18 -10.57
N ARG A 75 -5.93 -9.09 -10.11
CA ARG A 75 -5.52 -10.26 -10.88
C ARG A 75 -6.72 -11.13 -11.26
N LEU A 76 -7.59 -11.41 -10.29
CA LEU A 76 -8.84 -12.16 -10.51
C LEU A 76 -9.83 -11.38 -11.39
N ALA A 77 -9.81 -10.05 -11.37
CA ALA A 77 -10.64 -9.21 -12.24
C ALA A 77 -10.26 -9.33 -13.72
N CYS A 78 -9.03 -9.74 -14.04
CA CYS A 78 -8.57 -10.04 -15.41
C CYS A 78 -8.92 -11.47 -15.88
N GLY A 79 -9.65 -12.25 -15.07
CA GLY A 79 -10.05 -13.61 -15.41
C GLY A 79 -8.86 -14.53 -15.68
N GLY A 80 -9.01 -15.48 -16.61
CA GLY A 80 -7.95 -16.45 -16.94
C GLY A 80 -6.66 -15.80 -17.46
N HIS A 81 -6.76 -14.65 -18.14
CA HIS A 81 -5.58 -13.93 -18.64
C HIS A 81 -4.74 -13.31 -17.51
N GLY A 82 -5.35 -12.97 -16.38
CA GLY A 82 -4.62 -12.52 -15.18
C GLY A 82 -3.76 -13.61 -14.55
N TYR A 83 -3.97 -14.89 -14.89
CA TYR A 83 -3.10 -15.98 -14.44
C TYR A 83 -1.84 -16.14 -15.31
N LEU A 84 -1.86 -15.66 -16.55
CA LEU A 84 -0.75 -15.84 -17.47
C LEU A 84 0.46 -15.01 -17.03
N THR A 85 1.66 -15.57 -17.17
CA THR A 85 2.92 -14.85 -16.92
C THR A 85 3.02 -13.57 -17.75
N SER A 86 2.43 -13.54 -18.96
CA SER A 86 2.39 -12.35 -19.81
C SER A 86 1.61 -11.18 -19.21
N SER A 87 0.72 -11.41 -18.24
CA SER A 87 0.04 -10.34 -17.50
C SER A 87 0.93 -9.69 -16.42
N ASN A 88 2.02 -10.36 -16.04
CA ASN A 88 2.93 -9.99 -14.95
C ASN A 88 2.29 -9.88 -13.54
N MET A 89 0.98 -10.10 -13.40
CA MET A 89 0.25 -9.85 -12.15
C MET A 89 0.65 -10.79 -11.02
N ASN A 90 0.94 -12.06 -11.33
CA ASN A 90 1.43 -13.02 -10.33
C ASN A 90 2.72 -12.53 -9.67
N TRP A 91 3.65 -11.99 -10.46
CA TRP A 91 4.94 -11.51 -9.97
C TRP A 91 4.77 -10.25 -9.10
N ILE A 92 3.90 -9.34 -9.53
CA ILE A 92 3.54 -8.15 -8.75
C ILE A 92 2.94 -8.54 -7.40
N THR A 93 1.95 -9.44 -7.36
CA THR A 93 1.32 -9.90 -6.11
C THR A 93 2.34 -10.55 -5.17
N SER A 94 3.24 -11.39 -5.70
CA SER A 94 4.30 -12.01 -4.89
C SER A 94 5.28 -10.99 -4.32
N PHE A 95 5.66 -9.97 -5.10
CA PHE A 95 6.55 -8.91 -4.64
C PHE A 95 5.91 -8.09 -3.52
N ILE A 96 4.63 -7.72 -3.68
CA ILE A 96 3.88 -6.99 -2.65
C ILE A 96 3.74 -7.82 -1.37
N ALA A 97 3.52 -9.13 -1.47
CA ALA A 97 3.39 -10.00 -0.31
C ALA A 97 4.65 -10.00 0.59
N ALA A 98 5.84 -9.83 0.01
CA ALA A 98 7.08 -9.70 0.78
C ALA A 98 7.10 -8.42 1.63
N ALA A 99 6.40 -7.36 1.20
CA ALA A 99 6.30 -6.11 1.94
C ALA A 99 5.58 -6.24 3.29
N CYS A 100 4.76 -7.28 3.46
CA CYS A 100 4.13 -7.56 4.74
C CYS A 100 5.12 -8.10 5.80
N SER A 101 6.35 -8.48 5.43
CA SER A 101 7.34 -9.07 6.34
C SER A 101 8.61 -8.26 6.52
N TYR A 102 9.16 -7.66 5.47
CA TYR A 102 10.36 -6.83 5.60
C TYR A 102 10.06 -5.53 6.37
N GLU A 103 11.08 -4.93 6.97
CA GLU A 103 11.00 -3.71 7.81
C GLU A 103 10.01 -3.81 9.00
N GLY A 104 9.71 -5.04 9.44
CA GLY A 104 8.81 -5.36 10.54
C GLY A 104 7.60 -6.16 10.08
N GLU A 105 7.27 -7.27 10.75
CA GLU A 105 6.09 -8.07 10.39
C GLU A 105 4.81 -7.32 10.76
N ASN A 106 3.81 -7.33 9.86
CA ASN A 106 2.62 -6.46 9.97
C ASN A 106 1.79 -6.62 11.26
N THR A 107 1.81 -7.78 11.92
CA THR A 107 1.09 -8.01 13.18
C THR A 107 1.89 -7.53 14.39
N VAL A 108 3.22 -7.51 14.28
CA VAL A 108 4.12 -6.99 15.32
C VAL A 108 4.17 -5.47 15.32
N LEU A 109 4.09 -4.86 14.14
CA LEU A 109 4.00 -3.41 13.95
C LEU A 109 2.62 -2.87 14.39
#